data_AF-A0A538CAB0-F1
#
_entry.id   AF-A0A538CAB0-F1
#
_cell.length_a   1.000
_cell.length_b   1.000
_cell.length_c   1.000
_cell.angle_alpha   90.00
_cell.angle_beta   90.00
_cell.angle_gamma   90.00
#
_symmetry.space_group_name_H-M   'P 1'
#
loop_
_entity.id
_entity.type
_entity.pdbx_description
1 polymer ?
#
loop_
_entity_poly.entity_id
_entity_poly.type
_entity_poly.pdbx_seq_one_letter_code
_entity_poly.pdbx_strand_id
1 'polypeptide(L)'
;MKIKLFHTVCGREILVQQVLQTGGHCPWDGKPFNKDYTAVLAEALETAESAGNVLENALEKIAGMDPSFIIEPDSVLGEMRMYIDSLNERRKSGGRSREG
;
A
#
# COMPACT_ATOMS: atom_id res chain seq x y z
N MET A 1 2.13 4.04 -11.02
CA MET A 1 1.90 4.32 -9.60
C MET A 1 3.03 3.71 -8.78
N LYS A 2 3.46 4.39 -7.70
CA LYS A 2 4.41 3.84 -6.74
C LYS A 2 3.80 3.88 -5.35
N ILE A 3 3.70 2.72 -4.71
CA ILE A 3 3.16 2.63 -3.35
C ILE A 3 4.30 2.88 -2.37
N LYS A 4 4.09 3.86 -1.49
CA LYS A 4 4.97 4.22 -0.40
C LYS A 4 4.37 3.77 0.92
N LEU A 5 5.20 3.28 1.82
CA LEU A 5 4.83 2.97 3.18
C LEU A 5 5.82 3.59 4.17
N PHE A 6 5.35 3.86 5.38
CA PHE A 6 6.19 4.37 6.45
C PHE A 6 6.52 3.26 7.44
N HIS A 7 7.80 2.92 7.59
CA HIS A 7 8.21 1.92 8.56
C HIS A 7 8.15 2.52 9.96
N THR A 8 7.15 2.12 10.75
CA THR A 8 6.91 2.67 12.09
C THR A 8 8.01 2.35 13.10
N VAL A 9 8.95 1.44 12.80
CA VAL A 9 10.04 1.07 13.71
C VAL A 9 11.28 1.94 13.49
N CYS A 10 11.73 2.13 12.24
CA CYS A 10 12.91 2.97 11.94
C CYS A 10 12.56 4.39 11.48
N GLY A 11 11.27 4.69 11.29
CA GLY A 11 10.76 6.01 10.94
C GLY A 11 11.04 6.46 9.51
N ARG A 12 11.26 5.52 8.58
CA ARG A 12 11.63 5.83 7.19
C ARG A 12 10.50 5.53 6.21
N GLU A 13 10.45 6.32 5.14
CA GLU A 13 9.66 5.99 3.95
C GLU A 13 10.33 4.85 3.19
N ILE A 14 9.53 3.89 2.74
CA ILE A 14 9.94 2.69 2.01
C ILE A 14 9.05 2.55 0.78
N LEU A 15 9.64 2.18 -0.35
CA LEU A 15 8.88 1.79 -1.54
C LEU A 15 8.54 0.31 -1.49
N VAL A 16 7.38 -0.09 -2.01
CA VAL A 16 7.00 -1.50 -2.15
C VAL A 16 8.09 -2.31 -2.84
N GLN A 17 8.67 -1.80 -3.94
CA GLN A 17 9.78 -2.47 -4.63
C GLN A 17 10.98 -2.78 -3.70
N GLN A 18 11.30 -1.89 -2.76
CA GLN A 18 12.38 -2.13 -1.80
C GLN A 18 12.00 -3.21 -0.79
N VAL A 19 10.71 -3.32 -0.42
CA VAL A 19 10.18 -4.41 0.40
C VAL A 19 10.29 -5.75 -0.32
N LEU A 20 9.98 -5.80 -1.62
CA LEU A 20 10.10 -7.02 -2.42
C LEU A 20 11.55 -7.48 -2.54
N GLN A 21 12.46 -6.55 -2.86
CA GLN A 21 13.90 -6.82 -3.02
C GLN A 21 14.57 -7.38 -1.76
N THR A 22 13.99 -7.09 -0.59
CA THR A 22 14.50 -7.51 0.72
C THR A 22 13.72 -8.68 1.32
N GLY A 23 12.81 -9.29 0.55
CA GLY A 23 11.98 -10.40 1.01
C GLY A 23 11.12 -10.01 2.23
N GLY A 24 10.58 -8.78 2.23
CA GLY A 24 9.71 -8.23 3.27
C GLY A 24 10.40 -7.82 4.57
N HIS A 25 11.70 -7.54 4.51
CA HIS A 25 12.47 -6.94 5.60
C HIS A 25 12.75 -5.47 5.31
N CYS A 26 12.86 -4.65 6.35
CA CYS A 26 13.23 -3.26 6.16
C CYS A 26 14.68 -3.15 5.67
N PRO A 27 14.96 -2.49 4.52
CA PRO A 27 16.30 -2.32 3.98
C PRO A 27 17.30 -1.61 4.91
N TRP A 28 16.82 -0.91 5.93
CA TRP A 28 17.66 -0.05 6.78
C TRP A 28 17.97 -0.65 8.14
N ASP A 29 17.02 -1.34 8.78
CA ASP A 29 17.19 -1.93 10.10
C ASP A 29 17.08 -3.46 10.13
N GLY A 30 16.79 -4.08 8.97
CA GLY A 30 16.67 -5.53 8.81
C GLY A 30 15.43 -6.14 9.48
N LYS A 31 14.57 -5.36 10.13
CA LYS A 31 13.40 -5.90 10.83
C LYS A 31 12.31 -6.30 9.85
N PRO A 32 11.59 -7.40 10.08
CA PRO A 32 10.50 -7.81 9.20
C PRO A 32 9.32 -6.82 9.31
N PHE A 33 8.68 -6.50 8.19
CA PHE A 33 7.49 -5.62 8.17
C PHE A 33 6.25 -6.27 8.79
N ASN A 34 6.22 -7.60 8.81
CA ASN A 34 5.24 -8.45 9.49
C ASN A 34 5.99 -9.66 10.06
N LYS A 35 5.74 -10.06 11.31
CA LYS A 35 6.50 -11.14 11.97
C LYS A 35 6.21 -12.52 11.39
N ASP A 36 4.96 -12.75 10.99
CA ASP A 36 4.45 -14.10 10.76
C ASP A 36 4.13 -14.36 9.27
N TYR A 37 3.96 -13.31 8.47
CA TYR A 37 3.41 -13.39 7.12
C TYR A 37 4.17 -12.55 6.10
N THR A 38 5.49 -12.47 6.21
CA THR A 38 6.35 -11.62 5.38
C THR A 38 6.20 -11.89 3.87
N ALA A 39 6.15 -13.15 3.45
CA ALA A 39 5.99 -13.52 2.05
C ALA A 39 4.62 -13.12 1.48
N VAL A 40 3.54 -13.40 2.22
CA VAL A 40 2.17 -13.02 1.84
C VAL A 40 2.02 -11.50 1.76
N LEU A 41 2.65 -10.76 2.69
CA LEU A 41 2.70 -9.31 2.63
C LEU A 41 3.40 -8.82 1.36
N ALA A 42 4.56 -9.39 1.02
CA ALA A 42 5.30 -9.02 -0.19
C ALA A 42 4.45 -9.25 -1.45
N GLU A 43 3.86 -10.44 -1.59
CA GLU A 43 2.98 -10.79 -2.72
C GLU A 43 1.77 -9.83 -2.84
N ALA A 44 1.12 -9.53 -1.71
CA ALA A 44 -0.02 -8.61 -1.70
C ALA A 44 0.39 -7.18 -2.11
N LEU A 45 1.55 -6.71 -1.66
CA LEU A 45 2.08 -5.39 -2.03
C LEU A 45 2.47 -5.33 -3.51
N GLU A 46 3.11 -6.37 -4.04
CA GLU A 46 3.42 -6.48 -5.48
C GLU A 46 2.15 -6.42 -6.32
N THR A 47 1.16 -7.23 -5.94
CA THR A 47 -0.14 -7.28 -6.62
C THR A 47 -0.84 -5.93 -6.59
N ALA A 48 -0.85 -5.24 -5.44
CA ALA A 48 -1.45 -3.93 -5.30
C ALA A 48 -0.74 -2.86 -6.18
N GLU A 49 0.59 -2.83 -6.22
CA GLU A 49 1.33 -1.89 -7.07
C GLU A 49 1.09 -2.17 -8.56
N SER A 50 1.10 -3.44 -8.97
CA SER A 50 0.83 -3.86 -10.35
C SER A 50 -0.58 -3.50 -10.80
N ALA A 51 -1.61 -3.84 -10.00
CA ALA A 51 -3.00 -3.53 -10.31
C ALA A 51 -3.24 -2.00 -10.37
N GLY A 52 -2.63 -1.24 -9.46
CA GLY A 52 -2.71 0.22 -9.48
C GLY A 52 -2.09 0.82 -10.74
N ASN A 53 -0.97 0.28 -11.24
CA ASN A 53 -0.39 0.70 -12.52
C ASN A 53 -1.34 0.43 -13.68
N VAL A 54 -2.00 -0.73 -13.70
CA VAL A 54 -2.97 -1.08 -14.74
C VAL A 54 -4.15 -0.10 -14.74
N LEU A 55 -4.69 0.21 -13.56
CA LEU A 55 -5.79 1.16 -13.42
C LEU A 55 -5.39 2.57 -13.85
N GLU A 56 -4.25 3.08 -13.38
CA GLU A 56 -3.73 4.41 -13.74
C GLU A 56 -3.56 4.53 -15.26
N ASN A 57 -2.93 3.55 -15.90
CA ASN A 57 -2.73 3.53 -17.34
C ASN A 57 -4.06 3.47 -18.12
N ALA A 58 -5.07 2.78 -17.59
CA ALA A 58 -6.39 2.71 -18.22
C ALA A 58 -7.12 4.05 -18.14
N LEU A 59 -7.10 4.69 -16.96
CA LEU A 59 -7.71 6.01 -16.76
C LEU A 59 -7.02 7.10 -17.58
N GLU A 60 -5.69 7.07 -17.69
CA GLU A 60 -4.93 7.98 -18.55
C GLU A 60 -5.38 7.87 -20.02
N LYS A 61 -5.53 6.64 -20.53
CA LYS A 61 -6.02 6.40 -21.89
C LYS A 61 -7.43 6.92 -22.09
N ILE A 62 -8.35 6.66 -21.15
CA ILE A 62 -9.73 7.13 -21.22
C ILE A 62 -9.79 8.66 -21.21
N ALA A 63 -8.98 9.31 -20.35
CA ALA A 63 -8.90 10.76 -20.28
C ALA A 63 -8.44 11.37 -21.63
N GLY A 64 -7.60 10.66 -22.39
CA GLY A 64 -7.17 11.07 -23.73
C GLY A 64 -8.23 10.91 -24.83
N MET A 65 -9.40 10.32 -24.55
CA MET A 65 -10.44 10.01 -25.55
C MET A 65 -11.61 11.00 -25.60
N ASP A 66 -11.62 12.03 -24.75
CA ASP A 66 -12.74 13.00 -24.61
C ASP A 66 -14.14 12.34 -24.51
N PRO A 67 -14.37 11.49 -23.49
CA PRO A 67 -15.60 10.71 -23.39
C PRO A 67 -16.81 11.56 -23.01
N SER A 68 -17.98 11.23 -23.56
CA SER A 68 -19.27 11.80 -23.14
C SER A 68 -19.83 11.15 -21.87
N PHE A 69 -18.99 10.93 -20.86
CA PHE A 69 -19.37 10.44 -19.54
C PHE A 69 -18.47 11.02 -18.46
N ILE A 70 -18.94 10.96 -17.22
CA ILE A 70 -18.18 11.35 -16.03
C ILE A 70 -17.96 10.08 -15.21
N ILE A 71 -16.72 9.84 -14.79
CA ILE A 71 -16.41 8.81 -13.80
C ILE A 71 -16.61 9.44 -12.42
N GLU A 72 -17.43 8.80 -11.59
CA GLU A 72 -17.61 9.21 -10.20
C GLU A 72 -16.32 8.83 -9.42
N PRO A 73 -15.59 9.77 -8.80
CA PRO A 73 -14.30 9.49 -8.14
C PRO A 73 -14.36 8.52 -6.96
N ASP A 74 -15.35 8.63 -6.08
CA ASP A 74 -15.53 7.79 -4.91
C ASP A 74 -15.92 6.35 -5.28
N SER A 75 -16.55 6.13 -6.44
CA SER A 75 -16.81 4.79 -6.97
C SER A 75 -15.52 4.01 -7.28
N VAL A 76 -14.41 4.72 -7.48
CA VAL A 76 -13.08 4.13 -7.74
C VAL A 76 -12.20 4.17 -6.49
N LEU A 77 -12.17 5.31 -5.80
CA LEU A 77 -11.22 5.58 -4.72
C LEU A 77 -11.78 5.30 -3.32
N GLY A 78 -13.10 5.31 -3.14
CA GLY A 78 -13.76 5.24 -1.83
C GLY A 78 -13.43 3.94 -1.08
N GLU A 79 -13.60 2.80 -1.75
CA GLU A 79 -13.28 1.49 -1.17
C GLU A 79 -11.79 1.36 -0.85
N MET A 80 -10.92 1.80 -1.76
CA MET A 80 -9.47 1.79 -1.55
C MET A 80 -9.09 2.62 -0.33
N ARG A 81 -9.72 3.79 -0.18
CA ARG A 81 -9.51 4.68 0.97
C ARG A 81 -9.90 4.01 2.28
N MET A 82 -11.08 3.38 2.32
CA MET A 82 -11.56 2.64 3.50
C MET A 82 -10.59 1.53 3.92
N TYR A 83 -10.05 0.75 2.98
CA TYR A 83 -9.10 -0.32 3.29
C TYR A 83 -7.76 0.23 3.80
N ILE A 84 -7.25 1.33 3.23
CA ILE A 84 -6.02 2.00 3.68
C ILE A 84 -6.20 2.56 5.09
N ASP A 85 -7.32 3.23 5.36
CA ASP A 85 -7.61 3.78 6.68
C ASP A 85 -7.73 2.65 7.72
N SER A 86 -8.43 1.56 7.39
CA SER A 86 -8.50 0.36 8.24
C SER A 86 -7.12 -0.25 8.53
N LEU A 87 -6.23 -0.32 7.53
CA LEU A 87 -4.86 -0.82 7.69
C LEU A 87 -4.05 0.07 8.66
N ASN A 88 -4.20 1.39 8.55
CA ASN A 88 -3.48 2.36 9.37
C ASN A 88 -4.04 2.43 10.81
N GLU A 89 -5.35 2.28 10.99
CA GLU A 89 -6.00 2.30 12.31
C GLU A 89 -5.69 1.06 13.13
N ARG A 90 -5.68 -0.14 12.52
CA ARG A 90 -5.28 -1.39 13.20
C ARG A 90 -3.87 -1.31 13.77
N ARG A 91 -2.96 -0.54 13.15
CA ARG A 91 -1.64 -0.27 13.72
C ARG A 91 -1.67 0.66 14.93
N LYS A 92 -2.58 1.65 14.98
CA LYS A 92 -2.71 2.58 16.11
C LYS A 92 -3.27 1.89 17.36
N SER A 93 -4.22 0.97 17.22
CA SER A 93 -4.83 0.25 18.35
C SER A 93 -3.93 -0.86 18.92
N GLY A 94 -3.07 -1.48 18.10
CA GLY A 94 -2.10 -2.49 18.56
C GLY A 94 -0.93 -1.97 19.40
N GLY A 95 -0.77 -0.65 19.53
CA GLY A 95 0.31 0.00 20.31
C GLY A 95 -0.04 0.35 21.76
N ARG A 96 -1.26 0.07 22.23
CA ARG A 96 -1.77 0.56 23.53
C ARG A 96 -1.86 -0.49 24.65
N SER A 97 -1.33 -1.70 24.45
CA SER A 97 -1.41 -2.77 25.45
C SER A 97 -0.03 -3.36 25.75
N ARG A 98 0.73 -2.69 26.63
CA ARG A 98 1.86 -3.26 27.43
C ARG A 98 2.45 -2.18 28.36
N GLU A 99 1.64 -1.71 29.30
CA GLU A 99 2.14 -1.22 30.58
C GLU A 99 1.27 -1.90 31.66
N GLY A 100 1.88 -2.87 32.34
CA GLY A 100 1.30 -3.72 33.37
C GLY A 100 2.41 -4.58 33.95
#